data_AF-A0A847P5P4-F1
#
_entry.id   AF-A0A847P5P4-F1
#
_cell.length_a   1.000
_cell.length_b   1.000
_cell.length_c   1.000
_cell.angle_alpha   90.00
_cell.angle_beta   90.00
_cell.angle_gamma   90.00
#
_symmetry.space_group_name_H-M   'P 1'
#
loop_
_entity.id
_entity.type
_entity.pdbx_description
1 polymer ?
#
loop_
_entity_poly.entity_id
_entity_poly.type
_entity_poly.pdbx_seq_one_letter_code
_entity_poly.pdbx_strand_id
1 'polypeptide(L)' 'MKITSSHFGKTAQGESVTLFTLENNRNLSVKISNYGATVTSILC' A
#
# COMPACT_ATOMS: atom_id res chain seq x y z
N MET A 1 -3.27 -13.84 -7.43
CA MET A 1 -2.85 -12.46 -7.12
C MET A 1 -4.10 -11.67 -6.77
N LYS A 2 -4.07 -10.93 -5.67
CA LYS A 2 -5.15 -10.06 -5.22
C LYS A 2 -4.58 -8.69 -4.90
N ILE A 3 -5.31 -7.64 -5.28
CA ILE A 3 -4.94 -6.25 -5.00
C ILE A 3 -6.11 -5.61 -4.28
N THR A 4 -5.84 -4.99 -3.14
CA THR A 4 -6.81 -4.17 -2.41
C THR A 4 -6.22 -2.81 -2.12
N SER A 5 -7.08 -1.83 -1.86
CA SER A 5 -6.67 -0.46 -1.53
C SER A 5 -7.45 0.07 -0.35
N SER A 6 -6.79 0.85 0.50
CA SER A 6 -7.42 1.56 1.62
C SER A 6 -6.87 2.98 1.73
N HIS A 7 -7.64 3.89 2.33
CA HIS A 7 -7.10 5.19 2.71
C HIS A 7 -5.93 5.00 3.67
N PHE A 8 -4.83 5.72 3.44
CA PHE A 8 -3.62 5.66 4.28
C PHE A 8 -3.46 6.90 5.15
N GLY A 9 -3.85 8.06 4.61
CA GLY A 9 -3.75 9.34 5.30
C GLY A 9 -3.81 10.51 4.33
N LYS A 10 -3.38 11.68 4.77
CA LYS A 10 -3.24 12.89 3.94
C LYS A 10 -1.84 13.48 4.06
N THR A 11 -1.35 14.11 2.99
CA THR A 11 -0.12 14.91 3.04
C THR A 11 -0.36 16.19 3.85
N ALA A 12 0.73 16.90 4.20
CA ALA A 12 0.62 18.19 4.86
C ALA A 12 -0.16 19.24 4.02
N GLN A 13 -0.17 19.05 2.70
CA GLN A 13 -0.90 19.86 1.72
C GLN A 13 -2.36 19.41 1.56
N GLY A 14 -2.78 18.35 2.25
CA GLY A 14 -4.16 17.86 2.29
C GLY A 14 -4.50 16.80 1.23
N GLU A 15 -3.53 16.34 0.44
CA GLU A 15 -3.75 15.34 -0.60
C GLU A 15 -3.98 13.95 0.01
N SER A 16 -4.99 13.23 -0.48
CA SER A 16 -5.28 11.87 0.00
C SER A 16 -4.23 10.87 -0.50
N VAL A 17 -3.67 10.13 0.44
CA VAL A 17 -2.74 9.03 0.20
C VAL A 17 -3.49 7.71 0.32
N THR A 18 -3.25 6.81 -0.61
CA THR A 18 -3.82 5.46 -0.66
C THR A 18 -2.74 4.43 -0.44
N LEU A 19 -3.06 3.40 0.34
CA LEU A 19 -2.22 2.23 0.52
C LEU A 19 -2.78 1.09 -0.31
N PHE A 20 -1.94 0.49 -1.13
CA PHE A 20 -2.24 -0.70 -1.91
C PHE A 20 -1.63 -1.91 -1.22
N THR A 21 -2.40 -2.98 -1.07
CA THR A 21 -1.93 -4.26 -0.56
C THR A 21 -1.98 -5.29 -1.70
N LEU A 22 -0.83 -5.86 -2.01
CA LEU A 22 -0.66 -6.91 -3.02
C LEU A 22 -0.41 -8.24 -2.31
N GLU A 23 -1.26 -9.21 -2.58
CA GLU A 23 -1.16 -10.55 -2.02
C GLU A 23 -0.97 -11.58 -3.14
N ASN A 24 0.02 -12.46 -2.98
CA ASN A 24 0.22 -13.61 -3.87
C ASN A 24 -0.19 -14.93 -3.19
N ASN A 25 -0.18 -16.01 -3.97
CA ASN A 25 -0.55 -17.36 -3.50
C ASN A 25 0.57 -18.06 -2.71
N ARG A 26 1.63 -17.34 -2.36
CA ARG A 26 2.79 -17.84 -1.60
C ARG A 26 2.91 -17.13 -0.25
N ASN A 27 1.79 -16.68 0.32
CA ASN A 27 1.69 -15.94 1.58
C ASN A 27 2.51 -14.63 1.65
N LEU A 28 3.01 -14.14 0.52
CA LEU A 28 3.65 -12.83 0.45
C LEU A 28 2.58 -11.75 0.40
N SER A 29 2.66 -10.79 1.32
CA SER A 29 1.86 -9.56 1.33
C SER A 29 2.77 -8.35 1.29
N VAL A 30 2.59 -7.49 0.28
CA VAL A 30 3.36 -6.25 0.11
C VAL A 30 2.42 -5.07 0.20
N LYS A 31 2.78 -4.05 0.98
CA LYS A 31 2.03 -2.80 1.07
C LYS A 31 2.83 -1.66 0.45
N ILE A 32 2.17 -0.89 -0.42
CA ILE A 32 2.78 0.19 -1.20
C ILE A 32 1.90 1.43 -1.11
N SER A 33 2.49 2.59 -0.80
CA SER A 33 1.81 3.88 -0.83
C SER A 33 1.95 4.55 -2.20
N ASN A 34 0.90 5.24 -2.67
CA ASN A 34 1.03 6.12 -3.84
C ASN A 34 1.84 7.39 -3.57
N TYR A 35 2.18 7.67 -2.30
CA TYR A 35 3.11 8.74 -1.96
C TYR A 35 4.55 8.26 -2.14
N GLY A 36 5.19 8.73 -3.21
CA GLY A 36 6.57 8.36 -3.55
C GLY A 36 6.77 6.89 -3.97
N ALA A 37 5.69 6.17 -4.28
CA ALA A 37 5.71 4.72 -4.57
C ALA A 37 6.40 3.88 -3.47
N THR A 38 6.29 4.32 -2.22
CA THR A 38 7.05 3.76 -1.10
C THR A 38 6.51 2.39 -0.69
N VAL A 39 7.38 1.38 -0.60
CA VAL A 39 7.05 0.09 0.03
C VAL A 39 7.06 0.28 1.55
N THR A 40 5.90 0.09 2.18
CA THR A 40 5.73 0.34 3.63
C THR A 40 5.79 -0.94 4.46
N SER A 41 5.58 -2.10 3.85
CA SER A 41 5.65 -3.39 4.53
C SER A 41 5.84 -4.53 3.53
N ILE A 42 6.60 -5.54 3.95
CA ILE A 42 6.71 -6.84 3.30
C ILE A 42 6.53 -7.89 4.40
N LEU A 43 5.54 -8.77 4.24
CA LEU A 43 5.26 -9.88 5.15
C LEU A 43 5.37 -11.19 4.39
N CYS A 44 6.04 -12.18 5.00
CA CYS A 44 6.40 -13.47 4.42
C CYS A 44 5.92 -14.60 5.33
#